data_AF-A0A6I5A1I6-F1
#
_entry.id   AF-A0A6I5A1I6-F1
#
_cell.length_a   1.000
_cell.length_b   1.000
_cell.length_c   1.000
_cell.angle_alpha   90.00
_cell.angle_beta   90.00
_cell.angle_gamma   90.00
#
_symmetry.space_group_name_H-M   'P 1'
#
loop_
_entity.id
_entity.type
_entity.pdbx_description
1 polymer ?
#
loop_
_entity_poly.entity_id
_entity_poly.type
_entity_poly.pdbx_seq_one_letter_code
_entity_poly.pdbx_strand_id
1 'polypeptide(L)'
;MFNKFMYLSFLIALSFAAIMPISVSAATDLSSETVVTKSNVHKVLEHLDIDASNYSDSSIEKKVEAASEVTVGELEDAVKAMKQAPKEVNFELTASSSADKTTVNKLDGNNIMMAAESEATGTKTVSTTMRQSNSYKVTYNQAATYSSTPAREAWEQALGSSASVSDTMVDGVDYSITAEDYSAKVENPGYSYSNLNQTSTITVTGYLFGVKTSATEINSDMNWDTGYILPY
;
A
#
# COMPACT_ATOMS: atom_id res chain seq x y z
N MET A 1 -89.02 14.35 33.63
CA MET A 1 -88.40 13.53 34.69
C MET A 1 -87.03 14.10 35.02
N PHE A 2 -86.71 14.11 36.31
CA PHE A 2 -85.59 14.78 36.98
C PHE A 2 -84.25 14.03 36.88
N ASN A 3 -83.18 14.77 37.24
CA ASN A 3 -81.82 14.38 37.68
C ASN A 3 -80.74 14.26 36.59
N LYS A 4 -79.78 15.21 36.50
CA LYS A 4 -78.58 15.43 37.35
C LYS A 4 -77.73 14.17 37.48
N PHE A 5 -76.51 14.17 36.93
CA PHE A 5 -75.27 14.07 37.72
C PHE A 5 -74.04 14.42 36.88
N MET A 6 -73.14 15.14 37.53
CA MET A 6 -71.90 15.75 37.09
C MET A 6 -70.73 14.88 37.59
N TYR A 7 -69.73 14.61 36.75
CA TYR A 7 -68.34 14.25 37.08
C TYR A 7 -67.55 14.52 35.79
N LEU A 8 -66.75 15.58 35.62
CA LEU A 8 -65.55 16.01 36.34
C LEU A 8 -64.55 14.88 36.58
N SER A 9 -63.64 14.71 35.62
CA SER A 9 -62.31 14.17 35.89
C SER A 9 -61.27 14.93 35.07
N PHE A 10 -60.36 15.51 35.85
CA PHE A 10 -59.14 16.24 35.57
C PHE A 10 -58.25 15.74 34.41
N LEU A 11 -57.62 16.72 33.74
CA LEU A 11 -56.25 16.79 33.20
C LEU A 11 -55.40 15.50 33.15
N ILE A 12 -54.71 15.30 32.02
CA ILE A 12 -53.29 15.71 31.84
C ILE A 12 -52.99 15.76 30.34
N ALA A 13 -52.58 16.94 29.88
CA ALA A 13 -51.91 17.11 28.60
C ALA A 13 -50.51 16.50 28.69
N LEU A 14 -50.18 15.59 27.78
CA LEU A 14 -48.80 15.27 27.48
C LEU A 14 -48.65 15.25 25.96
N SER A 15 -48.62 16.46 25.40
CA SER A 15 -48.06 16.69 24.07
C SER A 15 -46.57 16.35 24.16
N PHE A 16 -46.21 15.12 23.79
CA PHE A 16 -44.85 14.87 23.31
C PHE A 16 -44.73 15.54 21.94
N ALA A 17 -44.56 16.87 21.96
CA ALA A 17 -43.74 17.49 20.94
C ALA A 17 -42.34 16.90 21.17
N ALA A 18 -42.02 15.85 20.43
CA ALA A 18 -40.65 15.43 20.25
C ALA A 18 -39.94 16.62 19.60
N ILE A 19 -39.41 17.52 20.43
CA ILE A 19 -38.32 18.38 20.05
C ILE A 19 -37.16 17.39 19.87
N MET A 20 -37.09 16.81 18.68
CA MET A 20 -35.80 16.29 18.23
C MET A 20 -34.84 17.46 18.40
N PRO A 21 -33.66 17.27 19.01
CA PRO A 21 -32.61 18.25 18.82
C PRO A 21 -32.47 18.37 17.30
N ILE A 22 -32.87 19.53 16.78
CA ILE A 22 -32.33 19.97 15.51
C ILE A 22 -30.85 20.06 15.82
N SER A 23 -30.13 18.99 15.49
CA SER A 23 -28.73 19.10 15.19
C SER A 23 -28.70 20.15 14.09
N VAL A 24 -28.52 21.41 14.48
CA VAL A 24 -28.04 22.42 13.56
C VAL A 24 -26.61 21.98 13.30
N SER A 25 -26.47 20.99 12.42
CA SER A 25 -25.25 20.85 11.65
C SER A 25 -25.17 22.17 10.93
N ALA A 26 -24.28 23.03 11.43
CA ALA A 26 -23.92 24.22 10.72
C ALA A 26 -23.34 23.74 9.40
N ALA A 27 -24.17 23.70 8.37
CA ALA A 27 -23.75 23.62 6.98
C ALA A 27 -22.92 24.87 6.71
N THR A 28 -21.65 24.82 7.13
CA THR A 28 -20.60 25.55 6.46
C THR A 28 -20.42 24.80 5.15
N ASP A 29 -21.03 25.33 4.08
CA ASP A 29 -20.86 24.80 2.72
C ASP A 29 -19.37 24.78 2.39
N LEU A 30 -18.73 23.64 2.62
CA LEU A 30 -17.40 23.37 2.11
C LEU A 30 -17.59 23.14 0.61
N SER A 31 -17.04 24.05 -0.19
CA SER A 31 -16.92 23.87 -1.64
C SER A 31 -15.56 23.28 -1.98
N SER A 32 -15.41 22.75 -3.20
CA SER A 32 -14.12 22.25 -3.72
C SER A 32 -13.00 23.27 -3.59
N GLU A 33 -13.30 24.57 -3.78
CA GLU A 33 -12.33 25.67 -3.72
C GLU A 33 -11.99 26.12 -2.29
N THR A 34 -12.63 25.54 -1.27
CA THR A 34 -12.39 25.95 0.11
C THR A 34 -10.98 25.53 0.53
N VAL A 35 -10.16 26.51 0.93
CA VAL A 35 -8.82 26.25 1.47
C VAL A 35 -8.91 25.62 2.85
N VAL A 36 -8.13 24.57 3.07
CA VAL A 36 -8.03 23.87 4.34
C VAL A 36 -7.15 24.65 5.30
N THR A 37 -7.64 24.84 6.51
CA THR A 37 -7.00 25.60 7.57
C THR A 37 -7.24 24.89 8.90
N LYS A 38 -6.49 25.26 9.94
CA LYS A 38 -6.72 24.75 11.30
C LYS A 38 -8.17 24.91 11.77
N SER A 39 -8.85 26.00 11.38
CA SER A 39 -10.20 26.30 11.87
C SER A 39 -11.29 25.46 11.19
N ASN A 40 -11.01 24.86 10.03
CA ASN A 40 -12.00 24.07 9.29
C ASN A 40 -11.58 22.60 9.07
N VAL A 41 -10.34 22.19 9.37
CA VAL A 41 -9.84 20.84 9.06
C VAL A 41 -10.72 19.72 9.60
N HIS A 42 -11.26 19.84 10.82
CA HIS A 42 -12.15 18.82 11.38
C HIS A 42 -13.46 18.67 10.61
N LYS A 43 -14.02 19.80 10.14
CA LYS A 43 -15.21 19.78 9.27
C LYS A 43 -14.91 19.20 7.90
N VAL A 44 -13.71 19.47 7.37
CA VAL A 44 -13.24 18.89 6.11
C VAL A 44 -13.07 17.38 6.25
N LEU A 45 -12.47 16.91 7.35
CA LEU A 45 -12.34 15.48 7.64
C LEU A 45 -13.71 14.80 7.76
N GLU A 46 -14.66 15.42 8.47
CA GLU A 46 -16.04 14.94 8.58
C GLU A 46 -16.73 14.89 7.20
N HIS A 47 -16.58 15.94 6.38
CA HIS A 47 -17.11 16.01 5.01
C HIS A 47 -16.55 14.91 4.10
N LEU A 48 -15.29 14.52 4.31
CA LEU A 48 -14.62 13.44 3.58
C LEU A 48 -14.91 12.03 4.15
N ASP A 49 -15.78 11.92 5.16
CA ASP A 49 -16.10 10.67 5.86
C ASP A 49 -14.87 10.03 6.53
N ILE A 50 -14.02 10.88 7.15
CA ILE A 50 -12.81 10.47 7.86
C ILE A 50 -13.00 10.69 9.36
N ASP A 51 -13.03 9.60 10.11
CA ASP A 51 -13.13 9.65 11.57
C ASP A 51 -11.80 10.03 12.22
N ALA A 52 -11.72 11.26 12.71
CA ALA A 52 -10.58 11.82 13.42
C ALA A 52 -10.69 11.70 14.95
N SER A 53 -11.73 11.09 15.50
CA SER A 53 -12.03 11.07 16.95
C SER A 53 -10.91 10.47 17.81
N ASN A 54 -10.11 9.58 17.24
CA ASN A 54 -8.99 8.93 17.93
C ASN A 54 -7.65 9.67 17.77
N TYR A 55 -7.65 10.84 17.14
CA TYR A 55 -6.46 11.60 16.82
C TYR A 55 -6.44 12.92 17.60
N SER A 56 -5.24 13.38 17.96
CA SER A 56 -5.08 14.63 18.69
C SER A 56 -5.23 15.82 17.74
N ASP A 57 -6.13 16.75 18.05
CA ASP A 57 -6.36 18.00 17.29
C ASP A 57 -5.04 18.73 17.01
N SER A 58 -4.19 18.87 18.03
CA SER A 58 -2.87 19.53 17.90
C SER A 58 -1.92 18.86 16.91
N SER A 59 -2.04 17.55 16.67
CA SER A 59 -1.23 16.81 15.70
C SER A 59 -1.74 17.02 14.28
N ILE A 60 -3.06 17.06 14.11
CA ILE A 60 -3.74 17.34 12.84
C ILE A 60 -3.43 18.79 12.43
N GLU A 61 -3.70 19.74 13.32
CA GLU A 61 -3.49 21.18 13.09
C GLU A 61 -2.04 21.49 12.71
N LYS A 62 -1.06 20.86 13.38
CA LYS A 62 0.37 21.03 13.04
C LYS A 62 0.70 20.52 11.64
N LYS A 63 0.07 19.43 11.20
CA LYS A 63 0.24 18.92 9.83
C LYS A 63 -0.43 19.85 8.80
N VAL A 64 -1.56 20.46 9.14
CA VAL A 64 -2.20 21.48 8.29
C VAL A 64 -1.34 22.74 8.19
N GLU A 65 -0.73 23.20 9.28
CA GLU A 65 0.19 24.35 9.26
C GLU A 65 1.45 24.11 8.42
N ALA A 66 1.92 22.86 8.39
CA ALA A 66 3.11 22.47 7.64
C ALA A 66 2.84 22.20 6.16
N ALA A 67 1.58 21.96 5.80
CA ALA A 67 1.16 21.77 4.42
C ALA A 67 1.15 23.12 3.68
N SER A 68 1.48 23.11 2.39
CA SER A 68 1.14 24.24 1.53
C SER A 68 -0.38 24.36 1.37
N GLU A 69 -0.82 25.46 0.76
CA GLU A 69 -2.24 25.74 0.54
C GLU A 69 -2.88 24.59 -0.27
N VAL A 70 -3.83 23.90 0.37
CA VAL A 70 -4.57 22.77 -0.21
C VAL A 70 -6.06 23.01 -0.06
N THR A 71 -6.81 22.63 -1.07
CA THR A 71 -8.27 22.82 -1.15
C THR A 71 -9.02 21.53 -0.81
N VAL A 72 -10.30 21.66 -0.47
CA VAL A 72 -11.18 20.49 -0.23
C VAL A 72 -11.27 19.61 -1.48
N GLY A 73 -11.33 20.19 -2.68
CA GLY A 73 -11.42 19.44 -3.94
C GLY A 73 -10.19 18.57 -4.20
N GLU A 74 -8.99 19.09 -3.91
CA GLU A 74 -7.75 18.31 -4.01
C GLU A 74 -7.74 17.11 -3.04
N LEU A 75 -8.28 17.30 -1.84
CA LEU A 75 -8.43 16.22 -0.87
C LEU A 75 -9.51 15.21 -1.27
N GLU A 76 -10.63 15.64 -1.84
CA GLU A 76 -11.68 14.75 -2.38
C GLU A 76 -11.11 13.83 -3.47
N ASP A 77 -10.34 14.41 -4.41
CA ASP A 77 -9.66 13.65 -5.46
C ASP A 77 -8.63 12.68 -4.88
N ALA A 78 -7.87 13.10 -3.87
CA ALA A 78 -6.90 12.23 -3.19
C ALA A 78 -7.59 11.06 -2.48
N VAL A 79 -8.66 11.30 -1.71
CA VAL A 79 -9.43 10.26 -1.01
C VAL A 79 -10.08 9.30 -2.01
N LYS A 80 -10.58 9.82 -3.14
CA LYS A 80 -11.12 9.00 -4.22
C LYS A 80 -10.06 8.09 -4.83
N ALA A 81 -8.86 8.64 -5.10
CA ALA A 81 -7.75 7.86 -5.63
C ALA A 81 -7.29 6.77 -4.65
N MET A 82 -7.24 7.08 -3.34
CA MET A 82 -6.93 6.10 -2.27
C MET A 82 -7.89 4.91 -2.28
N LYS A 83 -9.20 5.17 -2.45
CA LYS A 83 -10.26 4.13 -2.46
C LYS A 83 -10.23 3.29 -3.74
N GLN A 84 -9.66 3.80 -4.83
CA GLN A 84 -9.58 3.13 -6.13
C GLN A 84 -8.27 2.35 -6.34
N ALA A 85 -7.40 2.29 -5.34
CA ALA A 85 -6.16 1.54 -5.41
C ALA A 85 -6.39 0.06 -5.79
N PRO A 86 -5.58 -0.51 -6.70
CA PRO A 86 -5.72 -1.89 -7.12
C PRO A 86 -5.35 -2.81 -5.96
N LYS A 87 -6.09 -3.91 -5.90
CA LYS A 87 -5.93 -4.95 -4.89
C LYS A 87 -4.95 -6.04 -5.31
N GLU A 88 -4.62 -6.06 -6.60
CA GLU A 88 -3.74 -7.03 -7.23
C GLU A 88 -2.80 -6.31 -8.19
N VAL A 89 -1.52 -6.68 -8.15
CA VAL A 89 -0.52 -6.18 -9.09
C VAL A 89 0.11 -7.38 -9.77
N ASN A 90 0.01 -7.42 -11.09
CA ASN A 90 0.77 -8.37 -11.89
C ASN A 90 2.08 -7.70 -12.32
N PHE A 91 3.19 -8.35 -12.01
CA PHE A 91 4.52 -7.77 -12.14
C PHE A 91 5.03 -7.92 -13.57
N GLU A 92 5.26 -6.80 -14.26
CA GLU A 92 6.11 -6.80 -15.45
C GLU A 92 7.58 -6.57 -15.03
N LEU A 93 8.44 -7.48 -15.46
CA LEU A 93 9.82 -7.61 -14.99
C LEU A 93 10.74 -6.53 -15.58
N THR A 94 11.52 -5.88 -14.71
CA THR A 94 12.79 -5.25 -15.08
C THR A 94 13.89 -5.91 -14.25
N ALA A 95 14.60 -6.88 -14.82
CA ALA A 95 15.62 -7.64 -14.09
C ALA A 95 16.96 -6.90 -14.06
N SER A 96 17.59 -6.81 -12.88
CA SER A 96 19.01 -6.49 -12.73
C SER A 96 19.71 -7.69 -12.05
N SER A 97 20.86 -8.10 -12.57
CA SER A 97 21.60 -9.27 -12.08
C SER A 97 23.02 -8.90 -11.70
N SER A 98 23.46 -9.33 -10.52
CA SER A 98 24.87 -9.35 -10.13
C SER A 98 25.30 -10.81 -9.97
N ALA A 99 26.13 -11.30 -10.89
CA ALA A 99 26.76 -12.61 -10.78
C ALA A 99 28.22 -12.43 -10.35
N ASP A 100 28.65 -13.12 -9.30
CA ASP A 100 30.08 -13.23 -8.99
C ASP A 100 30.70 -14.28 -9.92
N LYS A 101 31.36 -13.83 -10.99
CA LYS A 101 32.16 -14.70 -11.87
C LYS A 101 33.49 -14.98 -11.20
N THR A 102 33.78 -16.25 -10.89
CA THR A 102 35.13 -16.66 -10.50
C THR A 102 35.94 -16.98 -11.76
N THR A 103 36.85 -16.08 -12.16
CA THR A 103 37.79 -16.29 -13.26
C THR A 103 38.98 -17.11 -12.78
N VAL A 104 39.18 -18.32 -13.30
CA VAL A 104 40.43 -19.08 -13.04
C VAL A 104 41.46 -18.75 -14.13
N ASN A 105 42.59 -18.17 -13.71
CA ASN A 105 43.70 -17.81 -14.58
C ASN A 105 44.34 -19.05 -15.23
N LYS A 106 44.57 -19.00 -16.55
CA LYS A 106 45.47 -19.94 -17.25
C LYS A 106 46.91 -19.75 -16.79
N LEU A 107 47.58 -20.83 -16.40
CA LEU A 107 49.04 -20.91 -16.38
C LEU A 107 49.52 -21.46 -17.74
N ASP A 108 50.50 -20.77 -18.32
CA ASP A 108 51.11 -21.11 -19.61
C ASP A 108 51.88 -22.43 -19.59
N GLY A 109 51.84 -23.15 -20.71
CA GLY A 109 52.81 -24.18 -21.08
C GLY A 109 52.32 -25.64 -20.99
N ASN A 110 51.85 -26.16 -22.12
CA ASN A 110 51.85 -27.59 -22.49
C ASN A 110 50.92 -28.60 -21.79
N ASN A 111 49.92 -28.21 -20.99
CA ASN A 111 48.87 -29.15 -20.56
C ASN A 111 47.50 -28.73 -21.12
N ILE A 112 46.87 -29.63 -21.89
CA ILE A 112 45.48 -29.51 -22.33
C ILE A 112 44.61 -29.66 -21.07
N MET A 113 44.21 -28.55 -20.46
CA MET A 113 43.05 -28.54 -19.56
C MET A 113 41.81 -28.28 -20.40
N MET A 114 40.87 -29.21 -20.34
CA MET A 114 39.48 -28.99 -20.77
C MET A 114 38.98 -27.70 -20.11
N ALA A 115 38.22 -26.90 -20.84
CA ALA A 115 37.60 -25.71 -20.29
C ALA A 115 36.88 -26.10 -18.99
N ALA A 116 37.28 -25.51 -17.86
CA ALA A 116 36.54 -25.67 -16.63
C ALA A 116 35.19 -24.99 -16.86
N GLU A 117 34.18 -25.83 -17.07
CA GLU A 117 32.77 -25.54 -16.97
C GLU A 117 32.53 -24.77 -15.66
N SER A 118 32.40 -23.45 -15.76
CA SER A 118 32.37 -22.59 -14.56
C SER A 118 31.02 -22.73 -13.85
N GLU A 119 31.06 -23.07 -12.56
CA GLU A 119 29.92 -22.92 -11.66
C GLU A 119 29.74 -21.43 -11.35
N ALA A 120 28.52 -20.92 -11.47
CA ALA A 120 28.12 -19.58 -11.09
C ALA A 120 27.03 -19.66 -10.04
N THR A 121 27.28 -19.08 -8.87
CA THR A 121 26.25 -18.83 -7.87
C THR A 121 26.04 -17.32 -7.79
N GLY A 122 24.79 -16.88 -7.72
CA GLY A 122 24.49 -15.46 -7.69
C GLY A 122 23.16 -15.14 -7.05
N THR A 123 22.97 -13.85 -6.78
CA THR A 123 21.68 -13.31 -6.36
C THR A 123 21.08 -12.56 -7.54
N LYS A 124 19.79 -12.79 -7.81
CA LYS A 124 19.01 -11.98 -8.73
C LYS A 124 17.97 -11.19 -7.95
N THR A 125 17.90 -9.89 -8.23
CA THR A 125 16.90 -8.99 -7.65
C THR A 125 16.01 -8.47 -8.76
N VAL A 126 14.71 -8.57 -8.57
CA VAL A 126 13.71 -7.97 -9.47
C VAL A 126 13.05 -6.83 -8.73
N SER A 127 13.03 -5.67 -9.38
CA SER A 127 12.35 -4.48 -8.88
C SER A 127 11.22 -4.11 -9.81
N THR A 128 10.03 -3.91 -9.26
CA THR A 128 8.86 -3.46 -10.02
C THR A 128 8.21 -2.30 -9.32
N THR A 129 7.89 -1.29 -10.11
CA THR A 129 7.17 -0.11 -9.67
C THR A 129 5.74 -0.15 -10.21
N MET A 130 4.77 0.01 -9.33
CA MET A 130 3.41 0.38 -9.70
C MET A 130 3.19 1.86 -9.37
N ARG A 131 2.67 2.61 -10.33
CA ARG A 131 2.17 3.97 -10.09
C ARG A 131 0.65 3.97 -10.13
N GLN A 132 0.02 4.41 -9.06
CA GLN A 132 -1.38 4.78 -9.10
C GLN A 132 -1.50 6.19 -9.62
N SER A 133 -2.30 6.38 -10.66
CA SER A 133 -2.55 7.68 -11.30
C SER A 133 -2.85 8.73 -10.23
N ASN A 134 -1.96 9.72 -10.12
CA ASN A 134 -2.02 10.86 -9.20
C ASN A 134 -2.08 10.54 -7.69
N SER A 135 -1.74 9.32 -7.25
CA SER A 135 -1.91 8.91 -5.85
C SER A 135 -0.57 8.61 -5.17
N TYR A 136 0.04 7.47 -5.50
CA TYR A 136 1.32 7.05 -4.93
C TYR A 136 2.04 6.05 -5.84
N LYS A 137 3.32 5.85 -5.55
CA LYS A 137 4.18 4.86 -6.19
C LYS A 137 4.51 3.76 -5.17
N VAL A 138 4.26 2.51 -5.51
CA VAL A 138 4.76 1.35 -4.75
C VAL A 138 5.89 0.70 -5.51
N THR A 139 7.02 0.46 -4.85
CA THR A 139 8.15 -0.29 -5.40
C THR A 139 8.32 -1.57 -4.60
N TYR A 140 8.25 -2.71 -5.29
CA TYR A 140 8.55 -4.02 -4.70
C TYR A 140 9.91 -4.48 -5.16
N ASN A 141 10.68 -5.07 -4.25
CA ASN A 141 11.95 -5.73 -4.55
C ASN A 141 11.87 -7.16 -4.04
N GLN A 142 12.20 -8.11 -4.90
CA GLN A 142 12.26 -9.53 -4.54
C GLN A 142 13.62 -10.08 -4.96
N ALA A 143 14.22 -10.91 -4.11
CA ALA A 143 15.54 -11.46 -4.36
C ALA A 143 15.58 -12.98 -4.15
N ALA A 144 16.35 -13.66 -4.99
CA ALA A 144 16.54 -15.10 -4.97
C ALA A 144 17.97 -15.49 -5.35
N THR A 145 18.46 -16.62 -4.82
CA THR A 145 19.75 -17.18 -5.22
C THR A 145 19.57 -18.32 -6.21
N TYR A 146 20.46 -18.35 -7.20
CA TYR A 146 20.54 -19.44 -8.16
C TYR A 146 21.94 -20.07 -8.19
N SER A 147 21.98 -21.28 -8.70
CA SER A 147 23.19 -21.98 -9.14
C SER A 147 23.06 -22.31 -10.63
N SER A 148 24.09 -21.97 -11.41
CA SER A 148 24.25 -22.37 -12.80
C SER A 148 25.56 -23.15 -12.94
N THR A 149 25.43 -24.38 -13.40
CA THR A 149 26.52 -25.28 -13.78
C THR A 149 26.22 -25.77 -15.19
N PRO A 150 27.20 -26.22 -15.98
CA PRO A 150 26.90 -26.65 -17.35
C PRO A 150 26.01 -27.90 -17.47
N ALA A 151 25.81 -28.64 -16.36
CA ALA A 151 24.85 -29.73 -16.28
C ALA A 151 23.48 -29.32 -15.69
N ARG A 152 23.38 -28.16 -15.02
CA ARG A 152 22.21 -27.81 -14.20
C ARG A 152 22.12 -26.31 -13.93
N GLU A 153 20.95 -25.73 -14.18
CA GLU A 153 20.55 -24.39 -13.73
C GLU A 153 19.36 -24.49 -12.78
N ALA A 154 19.46 -23.92 -11.58
CA ALA A 154 18.39 -24.03 -10.59
C ALA A 154 18.36 -22.86 -9.62
N TRP A 155 17.15 -22.43 -9.25
CA TRP A 155 16.88 -21.67 -8.03
C TRP A 155 17.13 -22.54 -6.80
N GLU A 156 17.84 -21.96 -5.82
CA GLU A 156 18.22 -22.63 -4.57
C GLU A 156 17.36 -22.15 -3.39
N GLN A 157 17.13 -20.83 -3.28
CA GLN A 157 16.31 -20.24 -2.23
C GLN A 157 15.84 -18.83 -2.58
N ALA A 158 14.75 -18.39 -1.96
CA ALA A 158 14.39 -16.98 -1.86
C ALA A 158 15.17 -16.33 -0.71
N LEU A 159 15.65 -15.09 -0.92
CA LEU A 159 16.40 -14.33 0.08
C LEU A 159 15.54 -13.34 0.85
N GLY A 160 14.46 -12.86 0.23
CA GLY A 160 13.54 -11.93 0.86
C GLY A 160 12.76 -11.10 -0.15
N SER A 161 11.85 -10.30 0.39
CA SER A 161 11.06 -9.35 -0.36
C SER A 161 10.90 -8.09 0.49
N SER A 162 10.84 -6.93 -0.15
CA SER A 162 10.62 -5.66 0.49
C SER A 162 9.73 -4.79 -0.38
N ALA A 163 8.95 -3.91 0.25
CA ALA A 163 8.17 -2.91 -0.45
C ALA A 163 8.48 -1.51 0.10
N SER A 164 8.33 -0.51 -0.75
CA SER A 164 8.37 0.88 -0.35
C SER A 164 7.24 1.65 -1.04
N VAL A 165 6.70 2.64 -0.36
CA VAL A 165 5.74 3.58 -0.93
C VAL A 165 6.35 4.97 -0.94
N SER A 166 6.21 5.68 -2.06
CA SER A 166 6.72 7.03 -2.26
C SER A 166 5.73 7.87 -3.08
N ASP A 167 6.06 9.15 -3.21
CA ASP A 167 5.33 10.18 -3.96
C ASP A 167 3.95 10.49 -3.37
N THR A 168 3.79 11.70 -2.83
CA THR A 168 2.50 12.29 -2.48
C THR A 168 2.29 13.50 -3.38
N MET A 169 1.13 13.57 -4.04
CA MET A 169 0.82 14.63 -5.02
C MET A 169 0.13 15.84 -4.39
N VAL A 170 -0.48 15.63 -3.22
CA VAL A 170 -1.27 16.62 -2.50
C VAL A 170 -0.67 16.77 -1.10
N ASP A 171 -0.39 18.01 -0.72
CA ASP A 171 0.17 18.29 0.60
C ASP A 171 -0.82 17.90 1.70
N GLY A 172 -0.27 17.34 2.79
CA GLY A 172 -1.09 16.77 3.87
C GLY A 172 -1.60 15.36 3.59
N VAL A 173 -1.39 14.80 2.41
CA VAL A 173 -1.63 13.38 2.13
C VAL A 173 -0.34 12.59 2.28
N ASP A 174 -0.38 11.51 3.06
CA ASP A 174 0.76 10.60 3.27
C ASP A 174 0.36 9.14 2.97
N TYR A 175 1.34 8.32 2.59
CA TYR A 175 1.18 6.87 2.46
C TYR A 175 2.28 6.14 3.23
N SER A 176 1.93 5.00 3.81
CA SER A 176 2.92 4.11 4.42
C SER A 176 2.56 2.65 4.22
N ILE A 177 3.57 1.78 4.26
CA ILE A 177 3.37 0.34 4.34
C ILE A 177 3.28 -0.02 5.83
N THR A 178 2.17 -0.66 6.20
CA THR A 178 1.81 -0.93 7.61
C THR A 178 1.84 -2.41 7.97
N ALA A 179 1.81 -3.29 6.97
CA ALA A 179 1.98 -4.71 7.13
C ALA A 179 2.63 -5.28 5.86
N GLU A 180 3.44 -6.31 6.05
CA GLU A 180 4.11 -7.06 5.00
C GLU A 180 4.10 -8.54 5.38
N ASP A 181 3.60 -9.39 4.49
CA ASP A 181 3.69 -10.84 4.57
C ASP A 181 4.34 -11.37 3.29
N TYR A 182 5.26 -12.31 3.45
CA TYR A 182 6.11 -12.82 2.38
C TYR A 182 6.20 -14.33 2.47
N SER A 183 5.92 -15.00 1.36
CA SER A 183 6.07 -16.44 1.25
C SER A 183 6.86 -16.79 -0.01
N ALA A 184 7.60 -17.89 0.05
CA ALA A 184 8.39 -18.37 -1.07
C ALA A 184 8.46 -19.89 -1.08
N LYS A 185 8.42 -20.47 -2.27
CA LYS A 185 8.48 -21.91 -2.48
C LYS A 185 9.29 -22.25 -3.72
N VAL A 186 10.40 -22.97 -3.53
CA VAL A 186 11.12 -23.61 -4.64
C VAL A 186 10.43 -24.92 -4.97
N GLU A 187 10.04 -25.08 -6.23
CA GLU A 187 9.52 -26.30 -6.81
C GLU A 187 10.62 -26.98 -7.60
N ASN A 188 10.78 -28.29 -7.40
CA ASN A 188 11.86 -29.10 -7.98
C ASN A 188 13.28 -28.56 -7.68
N PRO A 189 13.62 -28.28 -6.40
CA PRO A 189 14.99 -27.90 -6.05
C PRO A 189 15.94 -29.02 -6.49
N GLY A 190 17.11 -28.68 -7.01
CA GLY A 190 18.05 -29.71 -7.51
C GLY A 190 17.97 -30.00 -9.01
N TYR A 191 16.98 -29.48 -9.75
CA TYR A 191 16.76 -29.84 -11.16
C TYR A 191 16.87 -28.63 -12.11
N SER A 192 17.19 -28.89 -13.39
CA SER A 192 17.35 -27.89 -14.45
C SER A 192 16.06 -27.13 -14.84
N TYR A 193 14.94 -27.45 -14.20
CA TYR A 193 13.62 -26.85 -14.39
C TYR A 193 13.03 -26.40 -13.05
N SER A 194 13.87 -26.07 -12.07
CA SER A 194 13.37 -25.57 -10.80
C SER A 194 12.68 -24.22 -11.00
N ASN A 195 11.52 -24.08 -10.37
CA ASN A 195 10.80 -22.82 -10.34
C ASN A 195 10.82 -22.30 -8.91
N LEU A 196 10.89 -21.00 -8.74
CA LEU A 196 10.68 -20.36 -7.45
C LEU A 196 9.44 -19.49 -7.55
N ASN A 197 8.44 -19.77 -6.73
CA ASN A 197 7.28 -18.90 -6.59
C ASN A 197 7.47 -18.05 -5.33
N GLN A 198 7.40 -16.73 -5.46
CA GLN A 198 7.38 -15.79 -4.34
C GLN A 198 6.05 -15.05 -4.35
N THR A 199 5.40 -15.00 -3.20
CA THR A 199 4.16 -14.26 -2.99
C THR A 199 4.42 -13.18 -1.96
N SER A 200 3.84 -12.00 -2.15
CA SER A 200 3.88 -10.92 -1.18
C SER A 200 2.52 -10.27 -1.03
N THR A 201 2.12 -10.02 0.21
CA THR A 201 0.93 -9.26 0.55
C THR A 201 1.38 -8.08 1.39
N ILE A 202 1.14 -6.87 0.91
CA ILE A 202 1.41 -5.66 1.68
C ILE A 202 0.12 -4.90 1.98
N THR A 203 0.10 -4.15 3.08
CA THR A 203 -0.97 -3.21 3.38
C THR A 203 -0.47 -1.78 3.25
N VAL A 204 -0.94 -1.08 2.22
CA VAL A 204 -0.71 0.36 2.05
C VAL A 204 -1.82 1.12 2.78
N THR A 205 -1.43 1.93 3.75
CA THR A 205 -2.35 2.81 4.49
C THR A 205 -2.18 4.26 4.03
N GLY A 206 -3.29 4.89 3.67
CA GLY A 206 -3.36 6.32 3.36
C GLY A 206 -3.69 7.15 4.60
N TYR A 207 -3.12 8.35 4.68
CA TYR A 207 -3.36 9.31 5.74
C TYR A 207 -3.64 10.69 5.17
N LEU A 208 -4.51 11.43 5.85
CA LEU A 208 -4.82 12.82 5.56
C LEU A 208 -4.62 13.63 6.84
N PHE A 209 -3.67 14.56 6.81
CA PHE A 209 -3.14 15.26 7.98
C PHE A 209 -2.83 14.32 9.16
N GLY A 210 -2.32 13.12 8.86
CA GLY A 210 -1.97 12.09 9.86
C GLY A 210 -3.15 11.25 10.37
N VAL A 211 -4.36 11.51 9.90
CA VAL A 211 -5.55 10.69 10.20
C VAL A 211 -5.65 9.58 9.17
N LYS A 212 -5.81 8.33 9.61
CA LYS A 212 -5.93 7.18 8.71
C LYS A 212 -7.22 7.28 7.91
N THR A 213 -7.13 7.14 6.59
CA THR A 213 -8.28 7.27 5.67
C THR A 213 -8.67 5.95 5.03
N SER A 214 -7.69 5.16 4.64
CA SER A 214 -7.88 3.87 3.97
C SER A 214 -6.74 2.91 4.29
N ALA A 215 -7.01 1.62 4.14
CA ALA A 215 -6.00 0.57 4.11
C ALA A 215 -6.35 -0.38 2.97
N THR A 216 -5.40 -0.57 2.06
CA THR A 216 -5.56 -1.44 0.90
C THR A 216 -4.52 -2.53 0.96
N GLU A 217 -4.98 -3.77 0.95
CA GLU A 217 -4.13 -4.93 0.75
C GLU A 217 -3.80 -5.06 -0.74
N ILE A 218 -2.52 -5.26 -1.03
CA ILE A 218 -2.02 -5.45 -2.38
C ILE A 218 -1.28 -6.78 -2.40
N ASN A 219 -1.77 -7.69 -3.24
CA ASN A 219 -1.14 -8.99 -3.45
C ASN A 219 -0.24 -8.96 -4.70
N SER A 220 0.82 -9.75 -4.62
CA SER A 220 1.87 -9.86 -5.61
C SER A 220 2.32 -11.30 -5.71
N ASP A 221 2.39 -11.81 -6.93
CA ASP A 221 2.93 -13.13 -7.24
C ASP A 221 4.05 -13.01 -8.27
N MET A 222 5.16 -13.68 -8.02
CA MET A 222 6.33 -13.73 -8.88
C MET A 222 6.76 -15.17 -9.08
N ASN A 223 6.79 -15.61 -10.33
CA ASN A 223 7.29 -16.93 -10.71
C ASN A 223 8.63 -16.80 -11.43
N TRP A 224 9.67 -17.31 -10.80
CA TRP A 224 11.03 -17.34 -11.30
C TRP A 224 11.28 -18.72 -11.94
N ASP A 225 11.34 -18.77 -13.26
CA ASP A 225 11.80 -19.95 -14.01
C ASP A 225 13.33 -19.97 -14.21
N THR A 226 13.86 -21.05 -14.77
CA THR A 226 15.30 -21.16 -15.06
C THR A 226 15.76 -20.26 -16.21
N GLY A 227 14.86 -19.74 -17.04
CA GLY A 227 15.16 -18.75 -18.08
C GLY A 227 15.68 -17.41 -17.52
N TYR A 228 15.44 -17.12 -16.24
CA TYR A 228 16.02 -15.98 -15.56
C TYR A 228 17.48 -16.19 -15.11
N ILE A 229 18.01 -17.41 -15.17
CA ILE A 229 19.36 -17.76 -14.66
C ILE A 229 20.47 -17.52 -15.70
N LEU A 230 20.11 -17.17 -16.95
CA LEU A 230 21.03 -17.18 -18.09
C LEU A 230 22.40 -16.53 -17.85
N PRO A 231 23.50 -17.21 -18.24
CA PRO A 231 24.83 -16.65 -18.20
C PRO A 231 25.01 -15.64 -19.35
N TYR A 232 25.48 -14.43 -19.03
CA TYR A 232 26.05 -13.51 -20.03
C TYR A 232 27.37 -14.04 -20.58
#